data_AF-A0A3A2ZF64-F1
#
_entry.id   AF-A0A3A2ZF64-F1
#
_cell.length_a   1.000
_cell.length_b   1.000
_cell.length_c   1.000
_cell.angle_alpha   90.00
_cell.angle_beta   90.00
_cell.angle_gamma   90.00
#
_symmetry.space_group_name_H-M   'P 1'
#
loop_
_entity.id
_entity.type
_entity.pdbx_description
1 polymer ?
#
loop_
_entity_poly.entity_id
_entity_poly.type
_entity_poly.pdbx_seq_one_letter_code
_entity_poly.pdbx_strand_id
1 'polypeptide(L)'
;MDEKDNPSSLGSGASPLSRPAHTLPYDEVLIELQTKLDDGLTTEEANARLQKYGPNKLDEGEGVSMVKILVRQVANAMMLVKGPIFFAYPPLTT
;
A
#
# COMPACT_ATOMS: atom_id res chain seq x y z
N MET A 1 -0.65 -8.60 -36.30
CA MET A 1 0.14 -9.31 -35.28
C MET A 1 0.68 -8.22 -34.39
N ASP A 2 -0.02 -7.95 -33.31
CA ASP A 2 0.36 -6.90 -32.36
C ASP A 2 0.41 -7.55 -30.99
N GLU A 3 1.54 -8.22 -30.81
CA GLU A 3 2.00 -8.79 -29.55
C GLU A 3 2.55 -7.66 -28.69
N LYS A 4 1.87 -7.35 -27.60
CA LYS A 4 2.48 -6.64 -26.48
C LYS A 4 1.81 -7.02 -25.15
N ASP A 5 1.95 -8.28 -24.79
CA ASP A 5 1.99 -8.66 -23.39
C ASP A 5 3.21 -8.03 -22.73
N ASN A 6 3.00 -7.34 -21.61
CA ASN A 6 3.78 -7.48 -20.37
C ASN A 6 3.66 -6.23 -19.49
N PRO A 7 2.72 -6.18 -18.52
CA PRO A 7 2.89 -5.38 -17.32
C PRO A 7 3.56 -6.23 -16.23
N SER A 8 4.87 -6.42 -16.36
CA SER A 8 5.71 -6.87 -15.24
C SER A 8 5.77 -5.77 -14.19
N SER A 9 4.91 -5.86 -13.16
CA SER A 9 5.17 -5.43 -11.78
C SER A 9 3.84 -5.29 -11.02
N LEU A 10 3.16 -6.41 -10.76
CA LEU A 10 2.25 -6.48 -9.61
C LEU A 10 3.01 -7.15 -8.48
N GLY A 11 2.99 -6.51 -7.31
CA GLY A 11 3.74 -6.91 -6.12
C GLY A 11 3.71 -8.41 -5.88
N SER A 12 4.89 -8.93 -5.53
CA SER A 12 5.19 -10.35 -5.34
C SER A 12 4.23 -11.05 -4.36
N GLY A 13 3.11 -11.53 -4.89
CA GLY A 13 2.25 -12.55 -4.33
C GLY A 13 1.69 -13.32 -5.51
N ALA A 14 2.13 -14.58 -5.69
CA ALA A 14 1.62 -15.42 -6.78
C ALA A 14 0.09 -15.43 -6.72
N SER A 15 -0.54 -14.85 -7.74
CA SER A 15 -2.00 -14.82 -7.80
C SER A 15 -2.49 -16.27 -7.94
N PRO A 16 -3.40 -16.74 -7.07
CA PRO A 16 -3.88 -18.11 -7.11
C PRO A 16 -4.80 -18.39 -8.31
N LEU A 17 -5.10 -17.38 -9.13
CA LEU A 17 -6.05 -17.43 -10.23
C LEU A 17 -5.38 -17.46 -11.60
N SER A 18 -6.03 -18.10 -12.57
CA SER A 18 -5.59 -18.19 -13.97
C SER A 18 -5.66 -16.83 -14.70
N ARG A 19 -6.64 -16.00 -14.34
CA ARG A 19 -6.90 -14.66 -14.89
C ARG A 19 -7.35 -13.73 -13.75
N PRO A 20 -7.40 -12.40 -13.97
CA PRO A 20 -7.95 -11.50 -12.96
C PRO A 20 -9.39 -11.90 -12.59
N ALA A 21 -9.69 -11.95 -11.29
CA ALA A 21 -10.99 -12.41 -10.77
C ALA A 21 -12.20 -11.73 -11.42
N HIS A 22 -12.08 -10.45 -11.78
CA HIS A 22 -13.15 -9.67 -12.42
C HIS A 22 -13.40 -10.03 -13.89
N THR A 23 -12.58 -10.90 -14.48
CA THR A 23 -12.72 -11.37 -15.87
C THR A 23 -13.21 -12.81 -15.97
N LEU A 24 -13.30 -13.52 -14.84
CA LEU A 24 -13.75 -14.90 -14.76
C LEU A 24 -15.22 -14.97 -14.30
N PRO A 25 -15.99 -15.97 -14.74
CA PRO A 25 -17.31 -16.23 -14.18
C PRO A 25 -17.18 -16.63 -12.71
N TYR A 26 -18.17 -16.28 -11.90
CA TYR A 26 -18.10 -16.47 -10.45
C TYR A 26 -17.91 -17.95 -10.05
N ASP A 27 -18.48 -18.90 -10.81
CA ASP A 27 -18.31 -20.34 -10.57
C ASP A 27 -16.84 -20.77 -10.68
N GLU A 28 -16.11 -20.29 -11.70
CA GLU A 28 -14.69 -20.60 -11.89
C GLU A 28 -13.84 -19.99 -10.76
N VAL A 29 -14.17 -18.77 -10.33
CA VAL A 29 -13.49 -18.11 -9.20
C VAL A 29 -13.67 -18.90 -7.90
N LEU A 30 -14.87 -19.43 -7.64
CA LEU A 30 -15.12 -20.26 -6.44
C LEU A 30 -14.33 -21.56 -6.45
N ILE A 31 -14.21 -22.20 -7.62
CA ILE A 31 -13.44 -23.42 -7.81
C ILE A 31 -11.94 -23.14 -7.61
N GLU A 32 -11.40 -22.12 -8.28
CA GLU A 32 -9.98 -21.77 -8.19
C GLU A 32 -9.59 -21.30 -6.77
N LEU A 33 -10.48 -20.57 -6.07
CA LEU A 33 -10.25 -20.14 -4.69
C LEU A 33 -10.65 -21.16 -3.62
N GLN A 34 -11.15 -22.34 -4.03
CA GLN A 34 -11.64 -23.40 -3.13
C GLN A 34 -12.53 -22.82 -2.02
N THR A 35 -13.55 -22.05 -2.40
CA THR A 35 -14.43 -21.32 -1.48
C THR A 35 -15.88 -21.67 -1.76
N LYS A 36 -16.71 -21.76 -0.70
CA LYS A 36 -18.16 -21.98 -0.85
C LYS A 36 -18.87 -20.65 -1.12
N LEU A 37 -19.90 -20.69 -1.96
CA LEU A 37 -20.70 -19.50 -2.30
C LEU A 37 -21.43 -18.92 -1.08
N ASP A 38 -22.13 -19.77 -0.32
CA ASP A 38 -23.01 -19.32 0.77
C ASP A 38 -22.27 -19.19 2.12
N ASP A 39 -21.42 -20.15 2.44
CA ASP A 39 -20.74 -20.25 3.74
C ASP A 39 -19.33 -19.64 3.75
N GLY A 40 -18.77 -19.30 2.59
CA GLY A 40 -17.41 -18.78 2.45
C GLY A 40 -16.32 -19.81 2.79
N LEU A 41 -15.24 -19.38 3.45
CA LEU A 41 -14.16 -20.25 3.94
C LEU A 41 -14.49 -20.79 5.33
N THR A 42 -14.04 -22.01 5.60
CA THR A 42 -14.06 -22.54 6.96
C THR A 42 -13.01 -21.86 7.85
N THR A 43 -13.23 -21.86 9.16
CA THR A 43 -12.28 -21.30 10.15
C THR A 43 -10.91 -21.97 10.08
N GLU A 44 -10.86 -23.26 9.76
CA GLU A 44 -9.62 -24.03 9.60
C GLU A 44 -8.85 -23.56 8.36
N GLU A 45 -9.51 -23.43 7.21
CA GLU A 45 -8.90 -22.95 5.98
C GLU A 45 -8.47 -21.49 6.08
N ALA A 46 -9.26 -20.65 6.75
CA ALA A 46 -8.92 -19.26 6.99
C ALA A 46 -7.64 -19.14 7.83
N ASN A 47 -7.51 -19.94 8.90
CA ASN A 47 -6.29 -19.98 9.72
C ASN A 47 -5.10 -20.56 8.95
N ALA A 48 -5.31 -21.61 8.16
CA ALA A 48 -4.26 -22.17 7.30
C ALA A 48 -3.74 -21.15 6.28
N ARG A 49 -4.65 -20.39 5.64
CA ARG A 49 -4.29 -19.32 4.70
C ARG A 49 -3.59 -18.15 5.40
N LEU A 50 -4.02 -17.78 6.60
CA LEU A 50 -3.36 -16.74 7.40
C LEU A 50 -1.91 -17.12 7.75
N GLN A 51 -1.66 -18.38 8.11
CA GLN A 51 -0.31 -18.87 8.37
C GLN A 51 0.53 -18.94 7.07
N LYS A 52 -0.08 -19.29 5.94
CA LYS A 52 0.59 -19.43 4.65
C LYS A 52 0.97 -18.09 4.01
N TYR A 53 0.07 -17.11 4.02
CA TYR A 53 0.24 -15.83 3.33
C TYR A 53 0.63 -14.68 4.28
N GLY A 54 0.53 -14.90 5.60
CA GLY A 54 0.75 -13.86 6.58
C GLY A 54 -0.46 -12.93 6.75
N PRO A 55 -0.36 -11.96 7.68
CA PRO A 55 -1.42 -11.00 7.91
C PRO A 55 -1.62 -10.12 6.67
N ASN A 56 -2.87 -9.88 6.28
CA ASN A 56 -3.22 -8.92 5.23
C ASN A 56 -3.04 -7.48 5.73
N LYS A 57 -1.79 -7.10 5.98
CA LYS A 57 -1.38 -5.75 6.35
C LYS A 57 -0.34 -5.31 5.34
N LEU A 58 -0.56 -4.12 4.79
CA LEU A 58 0.49 -3.44 4.07
C LEU A 58 1.54 -3.06 5.11
N ASP A 59 2.79 -3.47 4.89
CA ASP A 59 3.88 -2.96 5.71
C ASP A 59 3.82 -1.44 5.66
N GLU A 60 3.71 -0.84 6.85
CA GLU A 60 3.88 0.58 7.02
C GLU A 60 5.34 0.87 6.69
N GLY A 61 5.63 1.06 5.40
CA GLY A 61 6.95 1.33 4.89
C GLY A 61 7.58 2.44 5.72
N GLU A 62 8.88 2.30 6.00
CA GLU A 62 9.67 3.12 6.92
C GLU A 62 9.11 4.55 7.01
N GLY A 63 8.32 4.81 8.07
CA GLY A 63 7.63 6.08 8.23
C GLY A 63 8.64 7.19 8.03
N VAL A 64 8.37 8.10 7.08
CA VAL A 64 9.34 9.12 6.68
C VAL A 64 9.81 9.83 7.95
N SER A 65 11.06 9.58 8.36
CA SER A 65 11.53 10.05 9.66
C SER A 65 11.34 11.55 9.76
N MET A 66 10.63 12.02 10.78
CA MET A 66 10.38 13.45 11.01
C MET A 66 11.68 14.25 10.97
N VAL A 67 12.79 13.63 11.41
CA VAL A 67 14.15 14.18 11.36
C VAL A 67 14.63 14.35 9.91
N LYS A 68 14.38 13.38 9.02
CA LYS A 68 14.72 13.46 7.59
C LYS A 68 13.93 14.57 6.89
N ILE A 69 12.69 14.80 7.29
CA ILE A 69 11.86 15.92 6.81
C ILE A 69 12.43 17.26 7.31
N LEU A 70 12.77 17.37 8.59
CA LEU A 70 13.32 18.58 9.20
C LEU A 70 14.67 18.99 8.58
N VAL A 71 15.57 18.03 8.38
CA VAL A 71 16.86 18.28 7.71
C VAL A 71 16.63 18.77 6.28
N ARG A 72 15.63 18.26 5.57
CA ARG A 72 15.28 18.74 4.21
C ARG A 72 14.72 20.16 4.22
N GLN A 73 14.00 20.57 5.26
CA GLN A 73 13.51 21.95 5.42
C GLN A 73 14.68 22.94 5.62
N VAL A 74 15.70 22.54 6.37
CA VAL A 74 16.89 23.37 6.63
C VAL A 74 17.87 23.34 5.44
N ALA A 75 17.99 22.21 4.74
CA ALA A 75 18.87 22.04 3.58
C ALA A 75 18.38 22.81 2.33
N ASN A 76 17.13 23.28 2.31
CA ASN A 76 16.72 24.28 1.33
C ASN A 76 17.36 25.62 1.73
N ALA A 77 18.48 25.97 1.09
CA ALA A 77 19.26 27.18 1.34
C ALA A 77 18.43 28.49 1.34
N MET A 78 17.23 28.47 0.74
CA MET A 78 16.29 29.59 0.73
C MET A 78 15.72 29.97 2.11
N MET A 79 15.80 29.10 3.14
CA MET A 79 15.38 29.44 4.51
C MET A 79 16.46 30.24 5.28
N LEU A 80 17.72 30.20 4.84
CA LEU A 80 18.84 30.84 5.56
C LEU A 80 18.98 32.33 5.19
N VAL A 81 18.40 32.78 4.07
CA VAL A 81 18.57 34.17 3.57
C VAL A 81 17.51 35.15 4.08
N LYS A 82 16.35 34.66 4.55
CA LYS A 82 15.41 35.45 5.35
C LYS A 82 15.42 34.85 6.74
N GLY A 83 16.00 35.58 7.69
CA GLY A 83 15.98 35.21 9.11
C GLY A 83 14.59 34.84 9.61
N PRO A 84 14.48 34.16 10.76
CA PRO A 84 13.24 33.60 11.28
C PRO A 84 12.12 34.64 11.21
N ILE A 85 11.16 34.44 10.30
CA ILE A 85 9.97 35.31 10.11
C ILE A 85 9.19 35.43 11.43
N PHE A 86 9.39 34.47 12.34
CA PHE A 86 8.92 34.47 13.73
C PHE A 86 9.35 35.69 14.57
N PHE A 87 10.41 36.42 14.21
CA PHE A 87 10.84 37.61 14.98
C PHE A 87 10.28 38.94 14.44
N ALA A 88 9.58 38.95 13.30
CA ALA A 88 9.17 40.20 12.62
C ALA A 88 7.71 40.64 12.89
N TYR A 89 6.90 39.85 13.60
CA TYR A 89 5.53 40.24 13.99
C TYR A 89 5.37 40.14 15.50
N PRO A 90 5.46 41.24 16.27
CA PRO A 90 4.94 41.23 17.63
C PRO A 90 3.42 40.95 17.59
N PRO A 91 2.85 40.21 18.55
CA PRO A 91 1.40 40.05 18.64
C PRO A 91 0.76 41.43 18.83
N LEU A 92 -0.32 41.71 18.08
CA LEU A 92 -1.17 42.87 18.31
C LEU A 92 -1.72 42.76 19.75
N THR A 93 -1.25 43.60 20.65
CA THR A 93 -1.88 43.79 21.97
C THR A 93 -3.08 44.71 21.80
N THR A 94 -4.24 44.28 22.33
CA THR A 94 -5.55 44.94 22.33
C THR A 94 -5.53 46.42 22.69
#